data_AF-A0A8T5TQ37-F1
#
_entry.id   AF-A0A8T5TQ37-F1
#
_cell.length_a   1.000
_cell.length_b   1.000
_cell.length_c   1.000
_cell.angle_alpha   90.00
_cell.angle_beta   90.00
_cell.angle_gamma   90.00
#
_symmetry.space_group_name_H-M   'P 1'
#
loop_
_entity.id
_entity.type
_entity.pdbx_description
1 polymer ?
#
loop_
_entity_poly.entity_id
_entity_poly.type
_entity_poly.pdbx_seq_one_letter_code
_entity_poly.pdbx_strand_id
1 'polypeptide(L)'
;MQDLELWFNKARLIVQVENKPLNINNLKFSKDIFQMSIEIKGRGRIKEYFKIFKGHQNNRVEVIDANSNLRQIILLVKEPEREYKVSNWNYKKNKYIEEIVKTQDFLRKYLCGFDEKHLFITQLPKDQGLVNKVKDAHRILKPNIVTVNQNKTNRIKRQGEWFFIPINSDQQDLISENQRNIIKKVRIGRGRNHHIADQFLEIDGYNFVKGKICHVEHKTLKLHGWFEVIRNLESSISTGIKWID
;
A
#
# COMPACT_ATOMS: atom_id res chain seq x y z
N MET A 1 19.77 5.15 19.59
CA MET A 1 18.73 5.09 18.54
C MET A 1 18.95 3.79 17.77
N GLN A 2 17.89 3.06 17.39
CA GLN A 2 18.03 1.78 16.70
C GLN A 2 18.70 1.97 15.32
N ASP A 3 19.60 1.04 14.98
CA ASP A 3 20.21 0.93 13.66
C ASP A 3 19.19 0.31 12.68
N LEU A 4 18.59 1.13 11.84
CA LEU A 4 17.59 0.67 10.87
C LEU A 4 18.25 -0.20 9.78
N GLU A 5 19.48 0.12 9.37
CA GLU A 5 20.15 -0.60 8.28
C GLU A 5 20.35 -2.07 8.66
N LEU A 6 20.77 -2.33 9.91
CA LEU A 6 20.89 -3.68 10.44
C LEU A 6 19.56 -4.47 10.35
N TRP A 7 18.43 -3.86 10.70
CA TRP A 7 17.13 -4.53 10.70
C TRP A 7 16.57 -4.78 9.30
N PHE A 8 16.70 -3.81 8.39
CA PHE A 8 16.33 -4.00 7.00
C PHE A 8 17.20 -5.09 6.35
N ASN A 9 18.51 -5.11 6.63
CA ASN A 9 19.42 -6.15 6.14
C ASN A 9 19.03 -7.55 6.68
N LYS A 10 18.64 -7.67 7.96
CA LYS A 10 18.10 -8.92 8.52
C LYS A 10 16.87 -9.41 7.75
N ALA A 11 16.02 -8.50 7.27
CA ALA A 11 14.87 -8.83 6.43
C ALA A 11 15.21 -8.97 4.93
N ARG A 12 16.48 -8.87 4.52
CA ARG A 12 16.90 -8.89 3.10
C ARG A 12 16.27 -7.75 2.29
N LEU A 13 16.16 -6.59 2.91
CA LEU A 13 15.72 -5.33 2.34
C LEU A 13 16.87 -4.33 2.39
N ILE A 14 16.90 -3.40 1.44
CA ILE A 14 17.91 -2.34 1.37
C ILE A 14 17.26 -1.06 1.85
N VAL A 15 17.90 -0.35 2.78
CA VAL A 15 17.49 0.99 3.23
C VAL A 15 18.69 1.93 3.19
N GLN A 16 18.44 3.19 2.88
CA GLN A 16 19.38 4.29 3.03
C GLN A 16 18.80 5.29 4.02
N VAL A 17 19.48 5.47 5.16
CA VAL A 17 19.08 6.48 6.15
C VAL A 17 19.79 7.79 5.83
N GLU A 18 19.01 8.83 5.54
CA GLU A 18 19.50 10.15 5.18
C GLU A 18 19.64 11.06 6.41
N ASN A 19 20.63 11.95 6.35
CA ASN A 19 20.83 13.01 7.35
C ASN A 19 20.12 14.32 6.98
N LYS A 20 19.45 14.36 5.83
CA LYS A 20 18.71 15.52 5.31
C LYS A 20 17.34 15.11 4.80
N PRO A 21 16.37 16.04 4.75
CA PRO A 21 15.06 15.79 4.15
C PRO A 21 15.16 15.19 2.76
N LEU A 22 14.25 14.27 2.47
CA LEU A 22 14.13 13.64 1.18
C LEU A 22 13.58 14.67 0.17
N ASN A 23 14.03 14.58 -1.08
CA ASN A 23 13.49 15.40 -2.16
C ASN A 23 12.20 14.77 -2.71
N ILE A 24 11.20 14.63 -1.84
CA ILE A 24 9.89 14.05 -2.21
C ILE A 24 9.02 15.17 -2.77
N ASN A 25 8.40 14.91 -3.93
CA ASN A 25 7.58 15.87 -4.68
C ASN A 25 6.69 16.70 -3.75
N ASN A 26 7.09 17.97 -3.57
CA ASN A 26 6.37 19.03 -2.86
C ASN A 26 6.46 19.07 -1.33
N LEU A 27 7.32 18.26 -0.69
CA LEU A 27 7.66 18.36 0.74
C LEU A 27 9.01 19.06 0.95
N LYS A 28 9.26 20.13 0.20
CA LYS A 28 10.50 20.88 0.39
C LYS A 28 10.51 21.46 1.80
N PHE A 29 11.58 21.19 2.55
CA PHE A 29 11.96 21.88 3.79
C PHE A 29 11.35 21.42 5.12
N SER A 30 10.58 20.33 5.20
CA SER A 30 10.11 19.81 6.49
C SER A 30 11.21 19.01 7.22
N LYS A 31 12.18 19.70 7.81
CA LYS A 31 13.36 19.11 8.48
C LYS A 31 13.05 18.30 9.72
N ASP A 32 11.89 18.52 10.33
CA ASP A 32 11.57 17.94 11.63
C ASP A 32 10.65 16.71 11.54
N ILE A 33 10.10 16.42 10.36
CA ILE A 33 9.17 15.30 10.17
C ILE A 33 9.89 14.08 9.59
N PHE A 34 9.39 12.90 9.94
CA PHE A 34 9.74 11.64 9.32
C PHE A 34 9.34 11.64 7.85
N GLN A 35 10.22 11.11 7.01
CA GLN A 35 9.97 10.96 5.59
C GLN A 35 10.47 9.59 5.14
N MET A 36 9.71 8.94 4.27
CA MET A 36 10.08 7.67 3.69
C MET A 36 9.60 7.59 2.24
N SER A 37 10.48 7.13 1.36
CA SER A 37 10.16 6.83 -0.05
C SER A 37 10.77 5.48 -0.46
N ILE A 38 10.29 4.94 -1.58
CA ILE A 38 10.98 3.90 -2.33
C ILE A 38 11.69 4.59 -3.48
N GLU A 39 12.98 4.32 -3.65
CA GLU A 39 13.79 4.91 -4.70
C GLU A 39 14.31 3.83 -5.63
N ILE A 40 14.43 4.19 -6.91
CA ILE A 40 14.89 3.32 -7.98
C ILE A 40 16.27 3.79 -8.42
N LYS A 41 17.28 2.90 -8.42
CA LYS A 41 18.63 3.20 -8.93
C LYS A 41 19.05 2.22 -10.02
N GLY A 42 19.65 2.76 -11.08
CA GLY A 42 20.31 2.02 -12.16
C GLY A 42 19.55 2.06 -13.49
N ARG A 43 20.29 2.08 -14.61
CA ARG A 43 19.75 2.02 -15.98
C ARG A 43 19.61 0.60 -16.53
N GLY A 44 20.17 -0.40 -15.86
CA GLY A 44 20.21 -1.81 -16.30
C GLY A 44 19.56 -2.76 -15.27
N ARG A 45 20.32 -3.16 -14.25
CA ARG A 45 19.74 -3.91 -13.11
C ARG A 45 19.12 -2.92 -12.14
N ILE A 46 17.85 -2.60 -12.37
CA ILE A 46 17.05 -1.75 -11.49
C ILE A 46 17.11 -2.32 -10.08
N LYS A 47 17.56 -1.51 -9.13
CA LYS A 47 17.55 -1.81 -7.70
C LYS A 47 16.65 -0.81 -7.01
N GLU A 48 15.64 -1.34 -6.33
CA GLU A 48 14.78 -0.59 -5.43
C GLU A 48 15.33 -0.66 -4.01
N TYR A 49 15.21 0.44 -3.28
CA TYR A 49 15.60 0.54 -1.89
C TYR A 49 14.71 1.54 -1.16
N PHE A 50 14.53 1.33 0.13
CA PHE A 50 13.87 2.31 0.99
C PHE A 50 14.81 3.47 1.26
N LYS A 51 14.28 4.67 1.29
CA LYS A 51 15.00 5.87 1.71
C LYS A 51 14.26 6.49 2.87
N ILE A 52 14.95 6.69 3.99
CA ILE A 52 14.34 7.18 5.23
C ILE A 52 15.10 8.41 5.72
N PHE A 53 14.36 9.47 6.04
CA PHE A 53 14.84 10.56 6.86
C PHE A 53 14.06 10.56 8.18
N LYS A 54 14.78 10.44 9.31
CA LYS A 54 14.14 10.29 10.64
C LYS A 54 13.45 11.58 11.13
N GLY A 55 13.81 12.73 10.58
CA GLY A 55 13.34 14.03 11.07
C GLY A 55 14.00 14.43 12.38
N HIS A 56 13.25 15.11 13.24
CA HIS A 56 13.73 15.61 14.52
C HIS A 56 14.19 14.47 15.44
N GLN A 57 15.17 14.74 16.31
CA GLN A 57 15.69 13.78 17.31
C GLN A 57 14.64 13.20 18.29
N ASN A 58 13.45 13.81 18.37
CA ASN A 58 12.36 13.38 19.25
C ASN A 58 11.42 12.39 18.55
N ASN A 59 11.64 12.15 17.25
CA ASN A 59 10.90 11.16 16.50
C ASN A 59 11.42 9.78 16.87
N ARG A 60 10.51 8.88 17.24
CA ARG A 60 10.81 7.47 17.46
C ARG A 60 10.54 6.70 16.18
N VAL A 61 11.61 6.25 15.55
CA VAL A 61 11.57 5.43 14.32
C VAL A 61 12.32 4.14 14.59
N GLU A 62 11.60 3.02 14.60
CA GLU A 62 12.14 1.71 14.95
C GLU A 62 11.46 0.57 14.18
N VAL A 63 12.22 -0.47 13.86
CA VAL A 63 11.71 -1.74 13.41
C VAL A 63 11.32 -2.57 14.64
N ILE A 64 10.05 -3.00 14.69
CA ILE A 64 9.53 -3.82 15.80
C ILE A 64 9.43 -5.31 15.47
N ASP A 65 9.42 -5.66 14.19
CA ASP A 65 9.50 -7.05 13.72
C ASP A 65 10.13 -7.11 12.33
N ALA A 66 10.80 -8.22 12.03
CA ALA A 66 11.43 -8.49 10.76
C ALA A 66 11.27 -9.97 10.38
N ASN A 67 10.86 -10.21 9.14
CA ASN A 67 10.67 -11.54 8.58
C ASN A 67 11.49 -11.67 7.29
N SER A 68 12.58 -12.42 7.35
CA SER A 68 13.50 -12.63 6.21
C SER A 68 12.92 -13.52 5.11
N ASN A 69 12.01 -14.43 5.46
CA ASN A 69 11.36 -15.32 4.51
C ASN A 69 10.37 -14.56 3.61
N LEU A 70 9.61 -13.64 4.22
CA LEU A 70 8.68 -12.77 3.51
C LEU A 70 9.34 -11.49 3.00
N ARG A 71 10.60 -11.24 3.36
CA ARG A 71 11.33 -10.00 3.09
C ARG A 71 10.54 -8.76 3.50
N GLN A 72 10.12 -8.74 4.76
CA GLN A 72 9.20 -7.76 5.30
C GLN A 72 9.61 -7.32 6.70
N ILE A 73 9.27 -6.09 7.06
CA ILE A 73 9.44 -5.52 8.39
C ILE A 73 8.19 -4.77 8.83
N ILE A 74 8.05 -4.59 10.14
CA ILE A 74 7.13 -3.60 10.71
C ILE A 74 7.94 -2.40 11.20
N LEU A 75 7.74 -1.25 10.58
CA LEU A 75 8.33 0.02 10.98
C LEU A 75 7.33 0.82 11.82
N LEU A 76 7.73 1.18 13.03
CA LEU A 76 7.01 2.06 13.93
C LEU A 76 7.55 3.48 13.82
N VAL A 77 6.64 4.44 13.72
CA VAL A 77 6.93 5.87 13.66
C VAL A 77 6.04 6.58 14.67
N LYS A 78 6.64 7.26 15.65
CA LYS A 78 5.94 8.19 16.55
C LYS A 78 6.65 9.54 16.48
N GLU A 79 5.88 10.58 16.21
CA GLU A 79 6.36 11.95 16.08
C GLU A 79 5.45 12.87 16.89
N PRO A 80 5.99 13.86 17.61
CA PRO A 80 5.17 14.92 18.19
C PRO A 80 4.36 15.66 17.11
N GLU A 81 3.29 16.33 17.52
CA GLU A 81 2.59 17.28 16.67
C GLU A 81 3.54 18.43 16.27
N ARG A 82 3.61 18.71 14.97
CA ARG A 82 4.44 19.73 14.34
C ARG A 82 3.72 20.28 13.13
N GLU A 83 3.75 21.59 12.97
CA GLU A 83 3.30 22.24 11.75
C GLU A 83 4.38 22.18 10.68
N TYR A 84 3.99 21.86 9.47
CA TYR A 84 4.87 21.86 8.32
C TYR A 84 4.11 22.29 7.06
N LYS A 85 4.84 22.91 6.13
CA LYS A 85 4.28 23.35 4.86
C LYS A 85 4.32 22.23 3.83
N VAL A 86 3.20 22.02 3.14
CA VAL A 86 3.09 21.15 1.98
C VAL A 86 2.74 22.02 0.78
N SER A 87 3.47 21.84 -0.32
CA SER A 87 3.07 22.43 -1.59
C SER A 87 2.14 21.47 -2.33
N ASN A 88 0.96 21.92 -2.72
CA ASN A 88 -0.01 21.12 -3.45
C ASN A 88 -0.39 21.82 -4.76
N TRP A 89 -0.44 21.05 -5.85
CA TRP A 89 -0.91 21.58 -7.13
C TRP A 89 -2.41 21.81 -7.06
N ASN A 90 -2.84 23.06 -7.22
CA ASN A 90 -4.25 23.39 -7.30
C ASN A 90 -4.68 23.45 -8.78
N TYR A 91 -5.41 22.43 -9.23
CA TYR A 91 -5.88 22.32 -10.61
C TYR A 91 -6.78 23.49 -11.04
N LYS A 92 -7.61 24.04 -10.13
CA LYS A 92 -8.50 25.17 -10.44
C LYS A 92 -7.74 26.47 -10.65
N LYS A 93 -6.66 26.68 -9.90
CA LYS A 93 -5.84 27.91 -9.96
C LYS A 93 -4.60 27.77 -10.83
N ASN A 94 -4.37 26.60 -11.44
CA ASN A 94 -3.19 26.26 -12.24
C ASN A 94 -1.86 26.67 -11.59
N LYS A 95 -1.76 26.51 -10.26
CA LYS A 95 -0.59 26.91 -9.47
C LYS A 95 -0.40 26.04 -8.24
N TYR A 96 0.82 25.99 -7.73
CA TYR A 96 1.11 25.43 -6.42
C TYR A 96 0.58 26.36 -5.30
N ILE A 97 -0.02 25.76 -4.28
CA ILE A 97 -0.46 26.45 -3.06
C ILE A 97 0.28 25.81 -1.88
N GLU A 98 0.78 26.64 -0.96
CA GLU A 98 1.31 26.18 0.32
C GLU A 98 0.17 26.00 1.31
N GLU A 99 0.07 24.82 1.89
CA GLU A 99 -0.87 24.49 2.96
C GLU A 99 -0.07 24.14 4.23
N ILE A 100 -0.51 24.66 5.37
CA ILE A 100 0.05 24.26 6.67
C ILE A 100 -0.67 22.99 7.11
N VAL A 101 0.10 21.94 7.34
CA VAL A 101 -0.37 20.65 7.81
C VAL A 101 0.27 20.35 9.16
N LYS A 102 -0.46 19.66 10.03
CA LYS A 102 0.05 19.19 11.32
C LYS A 102 0.37 17.70 11.24
N THR A 103 1.57 17.30 11.67
CA THR A 103 1.81 15.90 12.04
C THR A 103 0.90 15.57 13.20
N GLN A 104 0.48 14.31 13.27
CA GLN A 104 -0.39 13.86 14.35
C GLN A 104 0.46 13.14 15.39
N ASP A 105 0.26 13.45 16.68
CA ASP A 105 0.90 12.78 17.81
C ASP A 105 0.23 11.44 18.14
N PHE A 106 0.12 10.58 17.13
CA PHE A 106 -0.20 9.18 17.35
C PHE A 106 0.87 8.30 16.71
N LEU A 107 1.02 7.13 17.31
CA LEU A 107 1.89 6.08 16.83
C LEU A 107 1.37 5.52 15.51
N ARG A 108 2.22 5.50 14.49
CA ARG A 108 1.98 4.91 13.17
C ARG A 108 2.81 3.64 13.03
N LYS A 109 2.26 2.66 12.32
CA LYS A 109 2.99 1.45 11.93
C LYS A 109 2.84 1.22 10.43
N TYR A 110 3.93 0.80 9.82
CA TYR A 110 4.01 0.50 8.40
C TYR A 110 4.50 -0.92 8.22
N LEU A 111 3.84 -1.68 7.35
CA LEU A 111 4.43 -2.89 6.80
C LEU A 111 5.22 -2.47 5.55
N CYS A 112 6.54 -2.62 5.63
CA CYS A 112 7.43 -2.38 4.49
C CYS A 112 7.98 -3.73 4.02
N GLY A 113 8.08 -3.94 2.72
CA GLY A 113 8.65 -5.19 2.24
C GLY A 113 8.81 -5.26 0.75
N PHE A 114 9.09 -6.46 0.27
CA PHE A 114 9.16 -6.79 -1.14
C PHE A 114 8.03 -7.77 -1.49
N ASP A 115 7.24 -7.45 -2.51
CA ASP A 115 6.19 -8.34 -3.03
C ASP A 115 6.37 -8.51 -4.54
N GLU A 116 6.42 -9.77 -4.98
CA GLU A 116 6.72 -10.23 -6.35
C GLU A 116 7.98 -9.64 -6.98
N LYS A 117 7.93 -8.38 -7.42
CA LYS A 117 8.96 -7.69 -8.19
C LYS A 117 9.41 -6.36 -7.58
N HIS A 118 8.62 -5.78 -6.69
CA HIS A 118 8.83 -4.41 -6.22
C HIS A 118 8.74 -4.30 -4.69
N LEU A 119 9.36 -3.25 -4.16
CA LEU A 119 9.18 -2.83 -2.79
C LEU A 119 7.81 -2.20 -2.61
N PHE A 120 7.27 -2.30 -1.40
CA PHE A 120 6.03 -1.64 -1.01
C PHE A 120 6.13 -1.14 0.43
N ILE A 121 5.27 -0.19 0.76
CA ILE A 121 5.02 0.29 2.12
C ILE A 121 3.51 0.43 2.22
N THR A 122 2.92 -0.09 3.28
CA THR A 122 1.49 0.11 3.58
C THR A 122 1.32 0.51 5.02
N GLN A 123 0.49 1.52 5.27
CA GLN A 123 0.17 1.96 6.62
C GLN A 123 -0.87 1.03 7.24
N LEU A 124 -0.56 0.51 8.41
CA LEU A 124 -1.43 -0.40 9.14
C LEU A 124 -2.58 0.36 9.83
N PRO A 125 -3.80 -0.21 9.84
CA PRO A 125 -4.93 0.34 10.60
C PRO A 125 -4.59 0.57 12.07
N LYS A 126 -5.05 1.70 12.62
CA LYS A 126 -4.77 2.10 14.01
C LYS A 126 -5.72 1.47 15.02
N ASP A 127 -6.93 1.18 14.58
CA ASP A 127 -8.07 0.70 15.35
C ASP A 127 -8.12 -0.82 15.51
N GLN A 128 -7.28 -1.56 14.77
CA GLN A 128 -7.29 -3.04 14.76
C GLN A 128 -6.28 -3.71 15.72
N GLY A 129 -5.86 -3.01 16.78
CA GLY A 129 -5.10 -3.58 17.91
C GLY A 129 -3.57 -3.50 17.83
N LEU A 130 -2.88 -4.22 18.73
CA LEU A 130 -1.42 -4.23 18.86
C LEU A 130 -0.76 -5.06 17.76
N VAL A 131 -0.54 -4.46 16.60
CA VAL A 131 0.11 -5.12 15.47
C VAL A 131 1.63 -5.04 15.64
N ASN A 132 2.24 -6.07 16.22
CA ASN A 132 3.67 -6.09 16.49
C ASN A 132 4.44 -7.12 15.66
N LYS A 133 3.75 -7.96 14.89
CA LYS A 133 4.39 -8.95 14.01
C LYS A 133 3.93 -8.79 12.57
N VAL A 134 4.80 -9.15 11.63
CA VAL A 134 4.48 -9.23 10.19
C VAL A 134 3.26 -10.12 9.95
N LYS A 135 3.14 -11.25 10.67
CA LYS A 135 1.97 -12.13 10.58
C LYS A 135 0.67 -11.43 10.96
N ASP A 136 0.70 -10.58 11.99
CA ASP A 136 -0.48 -9.82 12.44
C ASP A 136 -0.85 -8.75 11.41
N ALA A 137 0.14 -8.11 10.77
CA ALA A 137 -0.10 -7.14 9.70
C ALA A 137 -0.84 -7.77 8.50
N HIS A 138 -0.46 -9.00 8.09
CA HIS A 138 -1.19 -9.73 7.05
C HIS A 138 -2.64 -10.07 7.45
N ARG A 139 -2.88 -10.31 8.75
CA ARG A 139 -4.22 -10.63 9.26
C ARG A 139 -5.12 -9.39 9.23
N ILE A 140 -4.66 -8.24 9.74
CA ILE A 140 -5.49 -7.03 9.81
C ILE A 140 -5.74 -6.40 8.44
N LEU A 141 -4.80 -6.54 7.49
CA LEU A 141 -4.97 -6.00 6.13
C LEU A 141 -5.99 -6.81 5.34
N LYS A 142 -6.36 -8.00 5.81
CA LYS A 142 -7.29 -8.90 5.14
C LYS A 142 -8.73 -8.61 5.61
N PRO A 143 -9.64 -8.23 4.69
CA PRO A 143 -11.05 -8.07 5.01
C PRO A 143 -11.69 -9.35 5.54
N ASN A 144 -12.67 -9.23 6.44
CA ASN A 144 -13.38 -10.38 7.03
C ASN A 144 -13.98 -11.32 5.98
N ILE A 145 -14.55 -10.77 4.90
CA ILE A 145 -15.11 -11.56 3.79
C ILE A 145 -14.06 -12.49 3.16
N VAL A 146 -12.81 -12.06 3.06
CA VAL A 146 -11.71 -12.88 2.55
C VAL A 146 -11.39 -13.99 3.55
N THR A 147 -11.28 -13.68 4.84
CA THR A 147 -10.98 -14.67 5.90
C THR A 147 -12.05 -15.76 5.97
N VAL A 148 -13.34 -15.38 5.92
CA VAL A 148 -14.47 -16.33 5.91
C VAL A 148 -14.42 -17.25 4.70
N ASN A 149 -14.13 -16.70 3.51
CA ASN A 149 -14.08 -17.50 2.28
C ASN A 149 -12.81 -18.35 2.17
N GLN A 150 -11.69 -17.95 2.77
CA GLN A 150 -10.46 -18.78 2.80
C GLN A 150 -10.68 -20.11 3.50
N ASN A 151 -11.53 -20.15 4.52
CA ASN A 151 -11.89 -21.40 5.20
C ASN A 151 -12.78 -22.31 4.33
N LYS A 152 -13.41 -21.76 3.29
CA LYS A 152 -14.31 -22.49 2.38
C LYS A 152 -13.63 -22.90 1.07
N THR A 153 -12.64 -22.14 0.62
CA THR A 153 -12.00 -22.38 -0.68
C THR A 153 -10.56 -21.88 -0.76
N ASN A 154 -9.69 -22.70 -1.37
CA ASN A 154 -8.30 -22.35 -1.68
C ASN A 154 -8.15 -21.59 -3.01
N ARG A 155 -9.26 -21.24 -3.68
CA ARG A 155 -9.25 -20.58 -4.99
C ARG A 155 -9.07 -19.06 -4.92
N ILE A 156 -9.11 -18.48 -3.71
CA ILE A 156 -8.90 -17.03 -3.52
C ILE A 156 -7.51 -16.64 -4.03
N LYS A 157 -7.47 -15.57 -4.81
CA LYS A 157 -6.21 -14.98 -5.32
C LYS A 157 -5.99 -13.61 -4.70
N ARG A 158 -4.75 -13.16 -4.69
CA ARG A 158 -4.35 -11.80 -4.29
C ARG A 158 -3.36 -11.26 -5.31
N GLN A 159 -3.45 -9.97 -5.61
CA GLN A 159 -2.46 -9.22 -6.36
C GLN A 159 -2.39 -7.80 -5.79
N GLY A 160 -1.23 -7.40 -5.24
CA GLY A 160 -1.08 -6.11 -4.57
C GLY A 160 -2.07 -5.90 -3.42
N GLU A 161 -2.88 -4.84 -3.52
CA GLU A 161 -3.95 -4.48 -2.57
C GLU A 161 -5.27 -5.24 -2.80
N TRP A 162 -5.38 -6.05 -3.87
CA TRP A 162 -6.64 -6.67 -4.30
C TRP A 162 -6.71 -8.14 -3.95
N PHE A 163 -7.86 -8.55 -3.43
CA PHE A 163 -8.29 -9.94 -3.26
C PHE A 163 -9.36 -10.28 -4.29
N PHE A 164 -9.28 -11.49 -4.84
CA PHE A 164 -10.22 -12.03 -5.81
C PHE A 164 -10.86 -13.29 -5.22
N ILE A 165 -12.14 -13.19 -4.88
CA ILE A 165 -12.91 -14.24 -4.22
C ILE A 165 -13.79 -14.92 -5.27
N PRO A 166 -13.76 -16.26 -5.41
CA PRO A 166 -14.69 -16.96 -6.30
C PRO A 166 -16.13 -16.65 -5.90
N ILE A 167 -16.97 -16.37 -6.90
CA ILE A 167 -18.39 -16.07 -6.66
C ILE A 167 -19.19 -17.32 -6.27
N ASN A 168 -20.33 -17.12 -5.63
CA ASN A 168 -21.32 -18.16 -5.34
C ASN A 168 -22.40 -18.27 -6.45
N SER A 169 -23.39 -19.15 -6.28
CA SER A 169 -24.52 -19.34 -7.22
C SER A 169 -25.32 -18.06 -7.43
N ASP A 170 -25.67 -17.37 -6.35
CA ASP A 170 -26.56 -16.21 -6.39
C ASP A 170 -25.89 -15.05 -7.13
N GLN A 171 -24.60 -14.85 -6.90
CA GLN A 171 -23.77 -13.89 -7.65
C GLN A 171 -23.60 -14.30 -9.12
N GLN A 172 -23.55 -15.61 -9.43
CA GLN A 172 -23.47 -16.10 -10.81
C GLN A 172 -24.77 -15.82 -11.58
N ASP A 173 -25.92 -15.93 -10.93
CA ASP A 173 -27.22 -15.57 -11.51
C ASP A 173 -27.32 -14.05 -11.74
N LEU A 174 -26.93 -13.25 -10.74
CA LEU A 174 -26.87 -11.79 -10.86
C LEU A 174 -26.02 -11.30 -12.05
N ILE A 175 -24.86 -11.91 -12.25
CA ILE A 175 -24.00 -11.61 -13.42
C ILE A 175 -24.67 -12.04 -14.73
N SER A 176 -25.38 -13.16 -14.73
CA SER A 176 -26.03 -13.71 -15.93
C SER A 176 -27.20 -12.85 -16.39
N GLU A 177 -27.96 -12.28 -15.46
CA GLU A 177 -29.03 -11.33 -15.73
C GLU A 177 -28.50 -9.97 -16.23
N ASN A 178 -27.27 -9.62 -15.88
CA ASN A 178 -26.67 -8.31 -16.14
C ASN A 178 -25.53 -8.33 -17.16
N GLN A 179 -25.48 -9.34 -18.04
CA GLN A 179 -24.40 -9.49 -19.03
C GLN A 179 -24.24 -8.28 -19.97
N ARG A 180 -25.32 -7.54 -20.23
CA ARG A 180 -25.28 -6.33 -21.09
C ARG A 180 -24.50 -5.18 -20.46
N ASN A 181 -24.31 -5.19 -19.14
CA ASN A 181 -23.61 -4.16 -18.38
C ASN A 181 -22.11 -4.45 -18.21
N ILE A 182 -21.61 -5.55 -18.79
CA ILE A 182 -20.20 -5.92 -18.70
C ILE A 182 -19.35 -4.94 -19.49
N ILE A 183 -18.40 -4.32 -18.82
CA ILE A 183 -17.42 -3.40 -19.41
C ILE A 183 -16.09 -4.15 -19.58
N LYS A 184 -15.38 -3.87 -20.68
CA LYS A 184 -14.08 -4.50 -20.99
C LYS A 184 -12.93 -3.53 -20.73
N LYS A 185 -11.77 -4.08 -20.33
CA LYS A 185 -10.50 -3.32 -20.15
C LYS A 185 -10.64 -2.15 -19.17
N VAL A 186 -11.21 -2.43 -18.00
CA VAL A 186 -11.52 -1.42 -16.99
C VAL A 186 -10.37 -1.29 -16.00
N ARG A 187 -10.07 -0.05 -15.62
CA ARG A 187 -9.14 0.25 -14.53
C ARG A 187 -9.82 -0.01 -13.20
N ILE A 188 -9.22 -0.85 -12.36
CA ILE A 188 -9.68 -1.08 -10.99
C ILE A 188 -8.72 -0.37 -10.02
N GLY A 189 -9.29 0.45 -9.13
CA GLY A 189 -8.56 1.30 -8.19
C GLY A 189 -8.44 2.78 -8.58
N ARG A 190 -7.79 3.56 -7.71
CA ARG A 190 -7.48 5.00 -7.90
C ARG A 190 -5.96 5.16 -7.97
N GLY A 191 -5.45 6.22 -8.62
CA GLY A 191 -3.99 6.44 -8.76
C GLY A 191 -3.49 6.66 -10.20
N ARG A 192 -2.19 6.43 -10.45
CA ARG A 192 -1.60 6.42 -11.81
C ARG A 192 -1.25 5.01 -12.28
N ASN A 193 -0.98 4.08 -11.36
CA ASN A 193 -0.63 2.68 -11.64
C ASN A 193 -1.81 1.77 -11.28
N HIS A 194 -2.87 1.81 -12.09
CA HIS A 194 -4.06 0.98 -11.88
C HIS A 194 -3.88 -0.44 -12.38
N HIS A 195 -4.59 -1.37 -11.73
CA HIS A 195 -4.81 -2.68 -12.30
C HIS A 195 -5.82 -2.56 -13.45
N ILE A 196 -5.67 -3.37 -14.50
CA ILE A 196 -6.59 -3.43 -15.64
C ILE A 196 -7.23 -4.82 -15.66
N ALA A 197 -8.55 -4.87 -15.55
CA ALA A 197 -9.35 -6.09 -15.69
C ALA A 197 -9.87 -6.25 -17.11
N ASP A 198 -9.78 -7.48 -17.65
CA ASP A 198 -10.32 -7.80 -18.97
C ASP A 198 -11.83 -7.57 -19.07
N GLN A 199 -12.56 -8.00 -18.04
CA GLN A 199 -14.00 -7.82 -17.90
C GLN A 199 -14.32 -7.36 -16.48
N PHE A 200 -15.27 -6.46 -16.35
CA PHE A 200 -15.72 -5.88 -15.10
C PHE A 200 -17.24 -5.68 -15.12
N LEU A 201 -17.88 -5.91 -13.98
CA LEU A 201 -19.29 -5.61 -13.74
C LEU A 201 -19.43 -5.05 -12.32
N GLU A 202 -20.04 -3.88 -12.19
CA GLU A 202 -20.45 -3.32 -10.90
C GLU A 202 -21.97 -3.42 -10.80
N ILE A 203 -22.47 -4.07 -9.76
CA ILE A 203 -23.90 -4.26 -9.54
C ILE A 203 -24.19 -4.52 -8.05
N ASP A 204 -25.21 -3.86 -7.51
CA ASP A 204 -25.66 -4.02 -6.12
C ASP A 204 -24.53 -3.86 -5.08
N GLY A 205 -23.58 -2.98 -5.37
CA GLY A 205 -22.39 -2.74 -4.53
C GLY A 205 -21.29 -3.80 -4.65
N TYR A 206 -21.51 -4.86 -5.44
CA TYR A 206 -20.49 -5.83 -5.81
C TYR A 206 -19.68 -5.35 -7.00
N ASN A 207 -18.40 -5.69 -6.98
CA ASN A 207 -17.49 -5.50 -8.10
C ASN A 207 -17.02 -6.88 -8.55
N PHE A 208 -17.37 -7.28 -9.76
CA PHE A 208 -16.98 -8.56 -10.34
C PHE A 208 -15.96 -8.36 -11.46
N VAL A 209 -14.99 -9.26 -11.53
CA VAL A 209 -13.96 -9.28 -12.57
C VAL A 209 -13.79 -10.68 -13.16
N LYS A 210 -13.40 -10.74 -14.44
CA LYS A 210 -13.08 -11.99 -15.13
C LYS A 210 -11.95 -11.78 -16.14
N GLY A 211 -11.20 -12.85 -16.41
CA GLY A 211 -10.11 -12.86 -17.37
C GLY A 211 -8.77 -12.46 -16.76
N LYS A 212 -7.96 -11.70 -17.50
CA LYS A 212 -6.65 -11.25 -17.03
C LYS A 212 -6.78 -10.00 -16.17
N ILE A 213 -6.02 -9.96 -15.08
CA ILE A 213 -5.74 -8.75 -14.30
C ILE A 213 -4.27 -8.38 -14.49
N CYS A 214 -4.05 -7.23 -15.11
CA CYS A 214 -2.73 -6.72 -15.46
C CYS A 214 -2.37 -5.51 -14.61
N HIS A 215 -1.13 -5.46 -14.13
CA HIS A 215 -0.54 -4.31 -13.48
C HIS A 215 0.94 -4.27 -13.83
N VAL A 216 1.54 -3.08 -13.85
CA VAL A 216 2.94 -2.90 -14.28
C VAL A 216 3.92 -3.55 -13.29
N GLU A 217 3.57 -3.59 -12.01
CA GLU A 217 4.41 -4.07 -10.92
C GLU A 217 4.13 -5.53 -10.54
N HIS A 218 3.06 -6.12 -11.06
CA HIS A 218 2.66 -7.48 -10.70
C HIS A 218 2.63 -8.41 -11.90
N LYS A 219 2.86 -9.71 -11.65
CA LYS A 219 2.66 -10.73 -12.67
C LYS A 219 1.18 -10.78 -13.04
N THR A 220 0.87 -10.80 -14.33
CA THR A 220 -0.53 -10.91 -14.80
C THR A 220 -1.23 -12.10 -14.16
N LEU A 221 -2.32 -11.81 -13.44
CA LEU A 221 -3.16 -12.82 -12.82
C LEU A 221 -4.20 -13.29 -13.84
N LYS A 222 -4.40 -14.61 -13.97
CA LYS A 222 -5.44 -15.21 -14.83
C LYS A 222 -6.56 -15.78 -13.98
N LEU A 223 -7.75 -15.21 -14.13
CA LEU A 223 -8.97 -15.64 -13.44
C LEU A 223 -9.81 -16.52 -14.35
N HIS A 224 -9.97 -17.79 -13.95
CA HIS A 224 -10.82 -18.76 -14.64
C HIS A 224 -12.23 -18.72 -14.02
N GLY A 225 -13.11 -17.93 -14.64
CA GLY A 225 -14.44 -17.60 -14.12
C GLY A 225 -14.52 -16.18 -13.57
N TRP A 226 -15.69 -15.86 -13.01
CA TRP A 226 -15.93 -14.58 -12.34
C TRP A 226 -15.47 -14.63 -10.88
N PHE A 227 -14.94 -13.51 -10.42
CA PHE A 227 -14.49 -13.30 -9.05
C PHE A 227 -15.02 -11.96 -8.55
N GLU A 228 -15.42 -11.91 -7.30
CA GLU A 228 -15.65 -10.66 -6.59
C GLU A 228 -14.29 -10.04 -6.23
N VAL A 229 -14.12 -8.75 -6.51
CA VAL A 229 -12.88 -8.00 -6.24
C VAL A 229 -13.04 -7.14 -4.98
N ILE A 230 -12.20 -7.40 -4.00
CA ILE A 230 -12.21 -6.74 -2.69
C ILE A 230 -10.85 -6.11 -2.44
N ARG A 231 -10.81 -4.83 -2.03
CA ARG A 231 -9.58 -4.16 -1.61
C ARG A 231 -9.20 -4.53 -0.18
N ASN A 232 -7.91 -4.54 0.13
CA ASN A 232 -7.39 -4.69 1.49
C ASN A 232 -7.87 -3.56 2.41
N LEU A 233 -7.62 -3.71 3.72
CA LEU A 233 -7.99 -2.72 4.73
C LEU A 233 -6.89 -1.68 5.00
N GLU A 234 -6.06 -1.35 4.02
CA GLU A 234 -5.01 -0.35 4.25
C GLU A 234 -5.60 1.02 4.63
N SER A 235 -4.89 1.77 5.46
CA SER A 235 -5.38 3.09 5.87
C SER A 235 -5.38 4.04 4.67
N SER A 236 -6.55 4.58 4.32
CA SER A 236 -6.70 5.61 3.27
C SER A 236 -6.10 6.97 3.65
N ILE A 237 -5.67 7.15 4.91
CA ILE A 237 -5.21 8.42 5.46
C ILE A 237 -3.68 8.43 5.52
N SER A 238 -3.05 8.87 4.44
CA SER A 238 -1.63 9.23 4.42
C SER A 238 -1.42 10.60 5.11
N THR A 239 -1.66 10.68 6.42
CA THR A 239 -1.30 11.88 7.20
C THR A 239 0.19 11.79 7.54
N GLY A 240 0.98 12.78 7.10
CA GLY A 240 2.41 12.90 7.43
C GLY A 240 3.39 12.26 6.43
N ILE A 241 2.98 11.24 5.69
CA ILE A 241 3.82 10.62 4.64
C ILE A 241 3.10 10.79 3.31
N LYS A 242 3.55 11.71 2.47
CA LYS A 242 3.08 11.78 1.09
C LYS A 242 3.69 10.58 0.36
N TRP A 243 2.94 9.48 0.33
CA TRP A 243 3.33 8.25 -0.36
C TRP A 243 3.35 8.51 -1.86
N ILE A 244 4.45 8.13 -2.53
CA ILE A 244 4.58 8.18 -3.98
C ILE A 244 5.03 6.79 -4.41
N ASP A 245 4.09 6.11 -5.04
CA ASP A 245 4.29 5.08 -6.05
C ASP A 245 5.00 5.68 -7.27
#